data_AF-A0A4Y2P3H6-F1
#
_entry.id   AF-A0A4Y2P3H6-F1
#
_cell.length_a   1.000
_cell.length_b   1.000
_cell.length_c   1.000
_cell.angle_alpha   90.00
_cell.angle_beta   90.00
_cell.angle_gamma   90.00
#
_symmetry.space_group_name_H-M   'P 1'
#
loop_
_entity.id
_entity.type
_entity.pdbx_description
1 polymer ?
#
loop_
_entity_poly.entity_id
_entity_poly.type
_entity_poly.pdbx_seq_one_letter_code
_entity_poly.pdbx_strand_id
1 'polypeptide(L)'
;MGSFLSWNCRGIRSKLQDLKGLINYFHPVCIGLQETFLSSNNPLKLSGYNSARKDIATGSNHSGCVCILTSNLYPSTPLTLLTSLQAVAVQAHART
;
A
#
# COMPACT_ATOMS: atom_id res chain seq x y z
N MET A 1 15.67 4.09 -13.60
CA MET A 1 14.46 3.25 -13.70
C MET A 1 13.89 2.93 -12.33
N GLY A 2 12.75 3.54 -12.01
CA GLY A 2 11.97 3.19 -10.82
C GLY A 2 11.23 1.86 -10.99
N SER A 3 11.24 1.02 -9.97
CA SER A 3 10.52 -0.26 -9.96
C SER A 3 9.15 -0.12 -9.27
N PHE A 4 8.19 -0.97 -9.67
CA PHE A 4 6.86 -1.04 -9.08
C PHE A 4 6.61 -2.47 -8.64
N LEU A 5 6.07 -2.64 -7.43
CA LEU A 5 5.78 -3.95 -6.84
C LEU A 5 4.27 -4.07 -6.62
N SER A 6 3.68 -5.22 -6.95
CA SER A 6 2.30 -5.54 -6.57
C SER A 6 2.27 -6.88 -5.86
N TRP A 7 1.59 -6.95 -4.71
CA TRP A 7 1.55 -8.14 -3.89
C TRP A 7 0.20 -8.33 -3.18
N ASN A 8 -0.46 -9.44 -3.50
CA ASN A 8 -1.56 -9.93 -2.69
C ASN A 8 -0.96 -10.62 -1.45
N CYS A 9 -0.99 -9.91 -0.32
CA CYS A 9 -0.28 -10.32 0.88
C CYS A 9 -1.08 -11.29 1.77
N ARG A 10 -2.41 -11.34 1.63
CA ARG A 10 -3.32 -12.14 2.48
C ARG A 10 -3.04 -11.95 3.98
N GLY A 11 -3.03 -10.69 4.42
CA GLY A 11 -2.64 -10.28 5.76
C GLY A 11 -1.20 -9.80 5.81
N ILE A 12 -1.01 -8.47 5.85
CA ILE A 12 0.34 -7.89 5.79
C ILE A 12 1.10 -7.97 7.13
N ARG A 13 0.38 -8.07 8.25
CA ARG A 13 0.99 -7.99 9.59
C ARG A 13 1.97 -9.12 9.88
N SER A 14 1.66 -10.34 9.47
CA SER A 14 2.55 -11.49 9.65
C SER A 14 3.74 -11.46 8.69
N LYS A 15 3.73 -10.61 7.66
CA LYS A 15 4.72 -10.59 6.58
C LYS A 15 5.49 -9.27 6.46
N LEU A 16 5.55 -8.49 7.54
CA LEU A 16 6.27 -7.21 7.54
C LEU A 16 7.77 -7.38 7.28
N GLN A 17 8.35 -8.49 7.72
CA GLN A 17 9.77 -8.77 7.47
C GLN A 17 10.03 -9.07 5.99
N ASP A 18 9.16 -9.86 5.36
CA ASP A 18 9.22 -10.14 3.92
C ASP A 18 9.05 -8.85 3.10
N LEU A 19 8.10 -7.99 3.49
CA LEU A 19 7.91 -6.68 2.86
C LEU A 19 9.19 -5.83 2.93
N LYS A 20 9.86 -5.78 4.09
CA LYS A 20 11.14 -5.07 4.23
C LYS A 20 12.23 -5.67 3.34
N GLY A 21 12.29 -7.00 3.25
CA GLY A 21 13.21 -7.70 2.35
C GLY A 21 12.98 -7.32 0.88
N LEU A 22 11.72 -7.33 0.43
CA LEU A 22 11.34 -6.91 -0.93
C LEU A 22 11.69 -5.45 -1.19
N ILE A 23 11.48 -4.57 -0.22
CA ILE A 23 11.83 -3.15 -0.33
C ILE A 23 13.34 -2.94 -0.45
N ASN A 24 14.13 -3.62 0.39
CA ASN A 24 15.58 -3.52 0.35
C ASN A 24 16.18 -4.14 -0.91
N TYR A 25 15.50 -5.11 -1.51
CA TYR A 25 15.97 -5.73 -2.76
C TYR A 25 15.59 -4.88 -3.99
N PHE A 26 14.32 -4.52 -4.13
CA PHE A 26 13.80 -3.88 -5.34
C PHE A 26 13.86 -2.35 -5.34
N HIS A 27 13.96 -1.71 -4.16
CA HIS A 27 13.84 -0.26 -3.99
C HIS A 27 12.65 0.37 -4.75
N PRO A 28 11.42 -0.13 -4.55
CA PRO A 28 10.27 0.27 -5.35
C PRO A 28 9.85 1.72 -5.11
N VAL A 29 9.45 2.40 -6.20
CA VAL A 29 8.80 3.71 -6.14
C VAL A 29 7.43 3.58 -5.50
N CYS A 30 6.66 2.55 -5.91
CA CYS A 30 5.36 2.24 -5.34
C CYS A 30 5.17 0.75 -5.13
N ILE A 31 4.41 0.40 -4.10
CA ILE A 31 4.03 -0.96 -3.75
C ILE A 31 2.51 -1.02 -3.62
N GLY A 32 1.85 -1.78 -4.48
CA GLY A 32 0.43 -2.11 -4.35
C GLY A 32 0.24 -3.36 -3.50
N LEU A 33 -0.53 -3.27 -2.42
CA LEU A 33 -0.87 -4.38 -1.54
C LEU A 33 -2.36 -4.68 -1.60
N GLN A 34 -2.70 -5.95 -1.85
CA GLN A 34 -4.08 -6.46 -1.80
C GLN A 34 -4.28 -7.43 -0.63
N GLU A 35 -5.54 -7.58 -0.20
CA GLU A 35 -5.94 -8.43 0.94
C GLU A 35 -5.12 -8.14 2.20
N THR A 36 -4.92 -6.86 2.54
CA THR A 36 -4.04 -6.47 3.66
C THR A 36 -4.60 -6.83 5.05
N PHE A 37 -5.91 -7.05 5.16
CA PHE A 37 -6.63 -7.36 6.39
C PHE A 37 -6.37 -6.36 7.54
N LEU A 38 -6.06 -5.12 7.20
CA LEU A 38 -5.84 -4.05 8.17
C LEU A 38 -7.18 -3.47 8.64
N SER A 39 -7.27 -3.17 9.94
CA SER A 39 -8.39 -2.41 10.53
C SER A 39 -8.08 -0.90 10.49
N SER A 40 -9.11 -0.06 10.56
CA SER A 40 -8.98 1.41 10.68
C SER A 40 -8.22 1.82 11.95
N ASN A 41 -8.34 1.05 13.03
CA ASN A 41 -7.76 1.38 14.34
C ASN A 41 -6.24 1.24 14.41
N ASN A 42 -5.60 0.56 13.46
CA ASN A 42 -4.17 0.29 13.53
C ASN A 42 -3.52 0.46 12.15
N PRO A 43 -2.97 1.65 11.84
CA PRO A 43 -2.39 1.94 10.54
C PRO A 43 -1.09 1.17 10.30
N LEU A 44 -0.86 0.79 9.04
CA LEU A 44 0.44 0.26 8.61
C LEU A 44 1.43 1.42 8.47
N LYS A 45 2.33 1.56 9.45
CA LYS A 45 3.43 2.54 9.39
C LYS A 45 4.70 1.85 8.91
N LEU A 46 5.27 2.36 7.84
CA LEU A 46 6.56 1.91 7.31
C LEU A 46 7.46 3.13 7.11
N SER A 47 8.64 3.13 7.72
CA SER A 47 9.57 4.25 7.59
C SER A 47 9.99 4.45 6.13
N GLY A 48 10.01 5.70 5.68
CA GLY A 48 10.36 6.06 4.30
C GLY A 48 9.27 5.81 3.26
N TYR A 49 8.06 5.37 3.66
CA TYR A 49 6.93 5.18 2.77
C TYR A 49 5.66 5.84 3.31
N ASN A 50 4.93 6.52 2.43
CA ASN A 50 3.59 7.02 2.68
C ASN A 50 2.56 5.96 2.30
N SER A 51 1.49 5.84 3.09
CA SER A 51 0.43 4.87 2.85
C SER A 51 -0.87 5.55 2.43
N ALA A 52 -1.38 5.21 1.25
CA ALA A 52 -2.75 5.49 0.84
C ALA A 52 -3.54 4.18 0.89
N ARG A 53 -4.66 4.14 1.62
CA ARG A 53 -5.44 2.91 1.82
C ARG A 53 -6.94 3.16 1.76
N LYS A 54 -7.71 2.13 1.44
CA LYS A 54 -9.17 2.13 1.54
C LYS A 54 -9.61 0.96 2.40
N ASP A 55 -10.25 1.31 3.52
CA ASP A 55 -10.74 0.36 4.51
C ASP A 55 -12.23 0.11 4.34
N ILE A 56 -12.69 -1.04 4.82
CA ILE A 56 -14.10 -1.41 4.82
C ILE A 56 -14.68 -1.09 6.18
N ALA A 57 -15.75 -0.31 6.22
CA ALA A 57 -16.38 0.16 7.45
C ALA A 57 -17.24 -0.91 8.15
N THR A 58 -17.59 -2.00 7.48
CA THR A 58 -18.51 -3.02 8.01
C THR A 58 -17.75 -4.09 8.80
N GLY A 59 -18.00 -4.16 10.10
CA GLY A 59 -17.39 -5.10 11.06
C GLY A 59 -17.68 -6.59 10.86
N SER A 60 -18.08 -7.02 9.66
CA SER A 60 -18.18 -8.43 9.31
C SER A 60 -17.20 -8.76 8.18
N ASN A 61 -16.21 -9.57 8.55
CA ASN A 61 -15.20 -10.20 7.69
C ASN A 61 -14.21 -9.23 7.05
N HIS A 62 -12.92 -9.41 7.40
CA HIS A 62 -11.72 -8.71 6.91
C HIS A 62 -11.51 -8.82 5.38
N SER A 63 -12.51 -8.46 4.58
CA SER A 63 -12.63 -8.85 3.19
C SER A 63 -12.04 -7.79 2.25
N GLY A 64 -10.71 -7.72 2.16
CA GLY A 64 -10.07 -7.07 1.01
C GLY A 64 -9.72 -5.58 1.16
N CYS A 65 -9.01 -5.20 2.22
CA CYS A 65 -8.40 -3.86 2.26
C CYS A 65 -7.25 -3.76 1.25
N VAL A 66 -7.22 -2.67 0.48
CA VAL A 66 -6.13 -2.35 -0.47
C VAL A 66 -5.32 -1.16 0.03
N CYS A 67 -4.03 -1.19 -0.24
CA CYS A 67 -3.08 -0.15 0.17
C CYS A 67 -2.05 0.09 -0.93
N ILE A 68 -1.67 1.33 -1.15
CA ILE A 68 -0.50 1.73 -1.93
C ILE A 68 0.50 2.34 -0.96
N LEU A 69 1.72 1.81 -0.95
CA LEU A 69 2.86 2.43 -0.30
C LEU A 69 3.68 3.17 -1.35
N THR A 70 3.95 4.45 -1.16
CA THR A 70 4.82 5.24 -2.04
C THR A 70 6.07 5.67 -1.30
N SER A 71 7.23 5.49 -1.94
CA SER A 71 8.51 5.88 -1.36
C SER A 71 8.61 7.40 -1.22
N ASN A 72 9.05 7.86 -0.06
CA ASN A 72 9.19 9.30 0.26
C ASN A 72 10.33 9.97 -0.52
N LEU A 73 11.15 9.19 -1.22
CA LEU A 73 12.18 9.69 -2.13
C LEU A 73 11.60 10.30 -3.41
N TYR A 74 10.34 9.98 -3.72
CA TYR A 74 9.66 10.46 -4.92
C TYR A 74 8.45 11.31 -4.53
N PRO A 75 8.26 12.48 -5.15
CA PRO A 75 7.04 13.25 -4.97
C PRO A 75 5.83 12.39 -5.34
N SER A 76 4.82 12.37 -4.47
CA SER A 76 3.59 11.64 -4.71
C SER A 76 2.38 12.37 -4.14
N THR A 77 1.26 12.24 -4.84
CA THR A 77 -0.02 12.89 -4.50
C THR A 77 -1.12 11.83 -4.48
N PRO A 78 -1.76 11.58 -3.33
CA PRO A 78 -2.93 10.71 -3.27
C PRO A 78 -4.07 11.27 -4.14
N LEU A 79 -4.78 10.40 -4.85
CA LEU A 79 -5.93 10.78 -5.67
C LEU A 79 -7.21 10.24 -5.04
N THR A 80 -8.17 11.12 -4.80
CA THR A 80 -9.49 10.73 -4.29
C THR A 80 -10.29 10.05 -5.39
N LEU A 81 -10.68 8.80 -5.17
CA LEU A 81 -11.52 8.04 -6.08
C LEU A 81 -12.98 8.04 -5.60
N LEU A 82 -13.88 8.54 -6.45
CA LEU A 82 -15.33 8.44 -6.25
C LEU A 82 -15.83 7.09 -6.79
N THR A 83 -15.60 6.03 -6.02
CA THR A 83 -15.98 4.66 -6.41
C THR A 83 -16.45 3.84 -5.20
N SER A 84 -17.39 2.93 -5.43
CA SER A 84 -17.79 1.90 -4.46
C SER A 84 -16.77 0.75 -4.37
N LEU A 85 -15.84 0.65 -5.33
CA LEU A 85 -14.80 -0.38 -5.34
C LEU A 85 -13.75 -0.16 -4.24
N GLN A 86 -13.12 -1.25 -3.81
CA GLN A 86 -11.92 -1.23 -2.97
C GLN A 86 -10.72 -0.84 -3.83
N ALA A 87 -10.56 0.47 -4.05
CA ALA A 87 -9.52 1.03 -4.87
C ALA A 87 -8.90 2.26 -4.20
N VAL A 88 -7.61 2.43 -4.45
CA VAL A 88 -6.81 3.59 -4.06
C VAL A 88 -5.99 4.00 -5.27
N ALA A 89 -5.79 5.30 -5.45
CA ALA A 89 -4.93 5.83 -6.49
C ALA A 89 -3.92 6.81 -5.89
N VAL A 90 -2.70 6.79 -6.43
CA VAL A 90 -1.63 7.73 -6.10
C VAL A 90 -0.93 8.10 -7.41
N GLN A 91 -0.69 9.38 -7.62
CA GLN A 91 0.21 9.87 -8.65
C GLN A 91 1.62 9.89 -8.06
N ALA A 92 2.59 9.24 -8.71
CA ALA A 92 3.98 9.23 -8.28
C ALA A 92 4.90 9.70 -9.41
N HIS A 93 5.86 10.57 -9.08
CA HIS A 93 6.82 11.11 -10.04
C HIS A 93 8.12 10.30 -10.03
N ALA A 94 8.15 9.20 -10.78
CA ALA A 94 9.36 8.40 -10.96
C ALA A 94 10.32 9.08 -11.95
N ARG A 95 11.59 9.24 -11.58
CA ARG A 95 12.66 9.57 -12.54
C ARG A 95 13.03 8.29 -13.28
N THR A 96 12.62 8.16 -14.54
CA THR A 96 12.92 6.99 -15.39
C THR A 96 14.36 7.01 -15.86
#